data_AF-A0A0K2YHW1-F1
#
_entry.id   AF-A0A0K2YHW1-F1
#
_cell.length_a   1.000
_cell.length_b   1.000
_cell.length_c   1.000
_cell.angle_alpha   90.00
_cell.angle_beta   90.00
_cell.angle_gamma   90.00
#
_symmetry.space_group_name_H-M   'P 1'
#
loop_
_entity.id
_entity.type
_entity.pdbx_description
1 polymer ?
#
loop_
_entity_poly.entity_id
_entity_poly.type
_entity_poly.pdbx_seq_one_letter_code
_entity_poly.pdbx_strand_id
1 'polypeptide(L)'
;MSEAKVLATSYDRPASLDSPRSPRRQAKNNFELYAWLFMRLSGLALIILVLGHLFIMLMVDEGVHRINFAFVAGRWSSPFWQLWDLSMLWLAMLHGGNGLRTVIADYSRKDSTRFWLNVVLAVAMILILVTGTYVIFTFDPTFIPGS
;
A
#
# COMPACT_ATOMS: atom_id res chain seq x y z
N MET A 1 8.67 3.01 -52.69
CA MET A 1 9.13 1.85 -51.91
C MET A 1 8.44 1.91 -50.55
N SER A 2 7.76 0.84 -50.12
CA SER A 2 7.16 0.80 -48.78
C SER A 2 8.26 0.63 -47.75
N GLU A 3 8.40 1.58 -46.83
CA GLU A 3 9.29 1.46 -45.68
C GLU A 3 8.79 0.33 -44.76
N ALA A 4 9.70 -0.51 -44.27
CA ALA A 4 9.36 -1.59 -43.35
C ALA A 4 9.18 -1.03 -41.93
N LYS A 5 8.06 -1.34 -41.27
CA LYS A 5 7.78 -0.90 -39.90
C LYS A 5 8.71 -1.58 -38.90
N VAL A 6 9.43 -0.80 -38.10
CA VAL A 6 10.19 -1.31 -36.95
C VAL A 6 9.23 -1.78 -35.86
N LEU A 7 9.33 -3.05 -35.47
CA LEU A 7 8.47 -3.68 -34.45
C LEU A 7 9.05 -3.62 -33.03
N ALA A 8 10.34 -3.30 -32.89
CA ALA A 8 11.00 -3.19 -31.59
C ALA A 8 10.53 -1.93 -30.84
N THR A 9 10.07 -2.10 -29.60
CA THR A 9 9.56 -1.00 -28.75
C THR A 9 10.55 -0.56 -27.67
N SER A 10 11.38 -1.46 -27.17
CA SER A 10 12.48 -1.16 -26.23
C SER A 10 13.60 -2.20 -26.36
N TYR A 11 14.81 -1.88 -25.90
CA TYR A 11 15.96 -2.78 -25.97
C TYR A 11 15.72 -4.11 -25.22
N ASP A 12 15.03 -4.05 -24.07
CA ASP A 12 14.81 -5.21 -23.21
C ASP A 12 13.54 -6.03 -23.58
N ARG A 13 12.80 -5.63 -24.63
CA ARG A 13 11.53 -6.28 -25.01
C ARG A 13 11.62 -6.89 -26.41
N PRO A 14 11.70 -8.23 -26.53
CA PRO A 14 11.73 -8.87 -27.84
C PRO A 14 10.42 -8.64 -28.60
N ALA A 15 10.53 -8.19 -29.86
CA ALA A 15 9.37 -7.86 -30.70
C ALA A 15 8.43 -9.06 -30.96
N SER A 16 8.93 -10.29 -30.81
CA SER A 16 8.13 -11.51 -30.95
C SER A 16 7.06 -11.67 -29.87
N LEU A 17 7.21 -11.04 -28.70
CA LEU A 17 6.22 -11.10 -27.60
C LEU A 17 4.89 -10.47 -27.96
N ASP A 18 4.90 -9.46 -28.84
CA ASP A 18 3.71 -8.71 -29.26
C ASP A 18 3.25 -9.15 -30.66
N SER A 19 3.76 -10.28 -31.17
CA SER A 19 3.38 -10.80 -32.49
C SER A 19 1.89 -11.19 -32.51
N PRO A 20 1.10 -10.80 -33.54
CA PRO A 20 -0.34 -11.06 -33.60
C PRO A 20 -0.72 -12.54 -33.52
N ARG A 21 0.18 -13.44 -33.93
CA ARG A 21 -0.03 -14.89 -33.94
C ARG A 21 0.68 -15.61 -32.79
N SER A 22 1.33 -14.88 -31.89
CA SER A 22 1.94 -15.49 -30.71
C SER A 22 0.86 -16.04 -29.78
N PRO A 23 1.01 -17.28 -29.26
CA PRO A 23 0.09 -17.80 -28.25
C PRO A 23 0.14 -16.95 -26.98
N ARG A 24 -1.00 -16.42 -26.54
CA ARG A 24 -1.10 -15.75 -25.24
C ARG A 24 -1.27 -16.80 -24.14
N ARG A 25 -0.32 -16.85 -23.23
CA ARG A 25 -0.36 -17.76 -22.08
C ARG A 25 -1.47 -17.33 -21.11
N GLN A 26 -2.31 -18.27 -20.71
CA GLN A 26 -3.29 -18.03 -19.64
C GLN A 26 -2.57 -17.86 -18.28
N ALA A 27 -3.23 -17.13 -17.37
CA ALA A 27 -2.75 -16.94 -16.00
C ALA A 27 -2.56 -18.30 -15.32
N LYS A 28 -1.39 -18.52 -14.70
CA LYS A 28 -1.07 -19.79 -14.04
C LYS A 28 -1.69 -19.95 -12.66
N ASN A 29 -2.09 -18.84 -12.04
CA ASN A 29 -2.54 -18.81 -10.65
C ASN A 29 -3.72 -17.85 -10.46
N ASN A 30 -4.39 -18.00 -9.32
CA ASN A 30 -5.54 -17.18 -8.91
C ASN A 30 -5.11 -15.90 -8.17
N PHE A 31 -3.87 -15.43 -8.36
CA PHE A 31 -3.36 -14.26 -7.62
C PHE A 31 -4.23 -13.03 -7.84
N GLU A 32 -4.59 -12.74 -9.09
CA GLU A 32 -5.43 -11.58 -9.43
C GLU A 32 -6.85 -11.71 -8.85
N LEU A 33 -7.39 -12.94 -8.72
CA LEU A 33 -8.66 -13.18 -8.03
C LEU A 33 -8.56 -12.84 -6.54
N TYR A 34 -7.52 -13.33 -5.86
CA TYR A 34 -7.32 -13.03 -4.44
C TYR A 34 -7.02 -11.56 -4.19
N ALA A 35 -6.21 -10.92 -5.04
CA ALA A 35 -5.94 -9.48 -4.98
C ALA A 35 -7.23 -8.68 -5.16
N TRP A 36 -8.09 -9.07 -6.11
CA TRP A 36 -9.39 -8.42 -6.31
C TRP A 36 -10.31 -8.57 -5.10
N LEU A 37 -10.45 -9.78 -4.55
CA LEU A 37 -11.25 -10.05 -3.35
C LEU A 37 -10.72 -9.24 -2.16
N PHE A 38 -9.40 -9.23 -1.97
CA PHE A 38 -8.75 -8.46 -0.93
C PHE A 38 -9.08 -6.97 -1.05
N MET A 39 -8.98 -6.36 -2.24
CA MET A 39 -9.31 -4.94 -2.43
C MET A 39 -10.75 -4.60 -2.04
N ARG A 40 -11.71 -5.50 -2.33
CA ARG A 40 -13.12 -5.27 -1.98
C ARG A 40 -13.36 -5.38 -0.49
N LEU A 41 -12.89 -6.46 0.13
CA LEU A 41 -13.11 -6.71 1.56
C LEU A 41 -12.34 -5.72 2.44
N SER A 42 -11.07 -5.44 2.10
CA SER A 42 -10.28 -4.44 2.82
C SER A 42 -10.85 -3.03 2.64
N GLY A 43 -11.36 -2.68 1.45
CA GLY A 43 -12.01 -1.39 1.23
C GLY A 43 -13.21 -1.18 2.14
N LEU A 44 -14.08 -2.19 2.30
CA LEU A 44 -15.21 -2.14 3.22
C LEU A 44 -14.78 -1.99 4.67
N ALA A 45 -13.76 -2.75 5.11
CA ALA A 45 -13.21 -2.61 6.45
C ALA A 45 -12.59 -1.22 6.68
N LEU A 46 -11.87 -0.70 5.67
CA LEU A 46 -11.20 0.60 5.75
C LEU A 46 -12.18 1.77 5.82
N ILE A 47 -13.39 1.67 5.26
CA ILE A 47 -14.42 2.69 5.46
C ILE A 47 -14.68 2.90 6.95
N ILE A 48 -14.83 1.82 7.72
CA ILE A 48 -15.09 1.91 9.16
C ILE A 48 -13.82 2.38 9.90
N LEU A 49 -12.67 1.76 9.61
CA LEU A 49 -11.42 2.04 10.31
C LEU A 49 -10.95 3.47 10.10
N VAL A 50 -10.88 3.92 8.84
CA VAL A 50 -10.35 5.23 8.48
C VAL A 50 -11.33 6.34 8.84
N LEU A 51 -12.63 6.20 8.52
CA LEU A 51 -13.59 7.24 8.88
C LEU A 51 -13.76 7.35 10.40
N GLY A 52 -13.80 6.22 11.11
CA GLY A 52 -13.83 6.22 12.58
C GLY A 52 -12.59 6.90 13.16
N HIS A 53 -11.41 6.62 12.62
CA HIS A 53 -10.16 7.29 13.03
C HIS A 53 -10.19 8.80 12.73
N LEU A 54 -10.56 9.21 11.52
CA LEU A 54 -10.66 10.63 11.18
C LEU A 54 -11.69 11.33 12.08
N PHE A 55 -12.83 10.70 12.35
CA PHE A 55 -13.88 11.27 13.20
C PHE A 55 -13.39 11.54 14.63
N ILE A 56 -12.79 10.54 15.29
CA ILE A 56 -12.31 10.71 16.68
C ILE A 56 -11.10 11.65 16.77
N MET A 57 -10.30 11.76 15.71
CA MET A 57 -9.16 12.68 15.67
C MET A 57 -9.57 14.12 15.37
N LEU A 58 -10.61 14.34 14.55
CA LEU A 58 -10.94 15.67 14.01
C LEU A 58 -12.21 16.29 14.59
N MET A 59 -13.21 15.48 14.94
CA MET A 59 -14.56 15.97 15.25
C MET A 59 -14.93 15.87 16.75
N VAL A 60 -14.20 15.06 17.52
CA VAL A 60 -14.48 14.84 18.94
C VAL A 60 -13.62 15.77 19.81
N ASP A 61 -14.24 16.33 20.86
CA ASP A 61 -13.65 17.30 21.79
C ASP A 61 -13.00 18.48 21.05
N GLU A 62 -11.71 18.76 21.30
CA GLU A 62 -10.98 19.86 20.64
C GLU A 62 -10.33 19.46 19.29
N GLY A 63 -10.68 18.29 18.74
CA GLY A 63 -10.15 17.80 17.47
C GLY A 63 -8.62 17.69 17.49
N VAL A 64 -7.96 18.27 16.48
CA VAL A 64 -6.49 18.21 16.34
C VAL A 64 -5.73 18.91 17.48
N HIS A 65 -6.35 19.88 18.16
CA HIS A 65 -5.65 20.72 19.13
C HIS A 65 -5.31 19.99 20.44
N ARG A 66 -5.99 18.87 20.74
CA ARG A 66 -5.66 18.01 21.89
C ARG A 66 -4.61 16.94 21.60
N ILE A 67 -4.22 16.76 20.34
CA ILE A 67 -3.35 15.64 19.95
C ILE A 67 -1.91 15.96 20.37
N ASN A 68 -1.45 15.26 21.39
CA ASN A 68 -0.09 15.32 21.91
C ASN A 68 0.36 13.92 22.38
N PHE A 69 1.57 13.81 22.93
CA PHE A 69 2.10 12.53 23.42
C PHE A 69 1.17 11.88 24.47
N ALA A 70 0.67 12.65 25.44
CA ALA A 70 -0.19 12.13 26.49
C ALA A 70 -1.53 11.60 25.95
N PHE A 71 -2.10 12.25 24.93
CA PHE A 71 -3.28 11.74 24.22
C PHE A 71 -3.02 10.39 23.54
N VAL A 72 -1.89 10.26 22.83
CA VAL A 72 -1.50 8.99 22.18
C VAL A 72 -1.26 7.91 23.23
N ALA A 73 -0.52 8.23 24.29
CA ALA A 73 -0.25 7.31 25.41
C ALA A 73 -1.53 6.84 26.09
N GLY A 74 -2.47 7.76 26.36
CA GLY A 74 -3.78 7.44 26.93
C GLY A 74 -4.59 6.53 26.01
N ARG A 75 -4.61 6.80 24.71
CA ARG A 75 -5.34 5.96 23.73
C ARG A 75 -4.71 4.57 23.61
N TRP A 76 -3.39 4.49 23.44
CA TRP A 76 -2.66 3.23 23.32
C TRP A 76 -2.51 2.47 24.64
N SER A 77 -2.96 3.01 25.78
CA SER A 77 -3.13 2.22 27.01
C SER A 77 -4.22 1.13 26.89
N SER A 78 -5.11 1.23 25.89
CA SER A 78 -6.12 0.23 25.59
C SER A 78 -5.72 -0.66 24.40
N PRO A 79 -5.75 -2.00 24.56
CA PRO A 79 -5.49 -2.94 23.45
C PRO A 79 -6.42 -2.74 22.26
N PHE A 80 -7.64 -2.26 22.49
CA PHE A 80 -8.60 -1.98 21.41
C PHE A 80 -8.03 -0.97 20.40
N TRP A 81 -7.46 0.14 20.89
CA TRP A 81 -6.93 1.18 20.01
C TRP A 81 -5.64 0.78 19.33
N GLN A 82 -4.79 -0.01 20.00
CA GLN A 82 -3.60 -0.60 19.36
C GLN A 82 -4.01 -1.51 18.20
N LEU A 83 -4.99 -2.40 18.41
CA LEU A 83 -5.49 -3.28 17.34
C LEU A 83 -6.20 -2.52 16.22
N TRP A 84 -6.93 -1.45 16.54
CA TRP A 84 -7.56 -0.58 15.56
C TRP A 84 -6.52 0.07 14.65
N ASP A 85 -5.52 0.72 15.23
CA ASP A 85 -4.48 1.44 14.48
C ASP A 85 -3.55 0.45 13.74
N LEU A 86 -3.23 -0.71 14.33
CA LEU A 86 -2.47 -1.77 13.65
C LEU A 86 -3.24 -2.35 12.45
N SER A 87 -4.53 -2.68 12.63
CA SER A 87 -5.35 -3.22 11.55
C SER A 87 -5.47 -2.23 10.40
N MET A 88 -5.65 -0.94 10.71
CA MET A 88 -5.70 0.11 9.71
C MET A 88 -4.36 0.30 9.01
N LEU A 89 -3.24 0.31 9.73
CA LEU A 89 -1.90 0.38 9.15
C LEU A 89 -1.69 -0.72 8.10
N TRP A 90 -1.97 -1.97 8.48
CA TRP A 90 -1.78 -3.11 7.60
C TRP A 90 -2.75 -3.10 6.42
N LEU A 91 -4.05 -2.91 6.68
CA LEU A 91 -5.06 -2.92 5.62
C LEU A 91 -4.87 -1.74 4.66
N ALA A 92 -4.63 -0.52 5.16
CA ALA A 92 -4.47 0.66 4.32
C ALA A 92 -3.21 0.57 3.46
N MET A 93 -2.09 0.10 4.03
CA MET A 93 -0.84 -0.04 3.28
C MET A 93 -0.95 -1.11 2.21
N LEU A 94 -1.50 -2.28 2.53
CA LEU A 94 -1.66 -3.36 1.55
C LEU A 94 -2.71 -3.00 0.48
N HIS A 95 -3.81 -2.34 0.86
CA HIS A 95 -4.84 -1.87 -0.08
C HIS A 95 -4.28 -0.79 -1.02
N GLY A 96 -3.68 0.25 -0.46
CA GLY A 96 -3.06 1.34 -1.23
C GLY A 96 -1.91 0.84 -2.09
N GLY A 97 -1.06 -0.05 -1.56
CA GLY A 97 0.05 -0.66 -2.28
C GLY A 97 -0.41 -1.51 -3.46
N ASN A 98 -1.43 -2.35 -3.30
CA ASN A 98 -1.98 -3.10 -4.43
C ASN A 98 -2.66 -2.19 -5.46
N GLY A 99 -3.37 -1.13 -5.02
CA GLY A 99 -3.91 -0.12 -5.92
C GLY A 99 -2.81 0.59 -6.73
N LEU A 100 -1.73 1.00 -6.08
CA LEU A 100 -0.61 1.67 -6.73
C LEU A 100 0.17 0.72 -7.66
N ARG A 101 0.26 -0.57 -7.34
CA ARG A 101 0.77 -1.59 -8.27
C ARG A 101 -0.02 -1.59 -9.58
N THR A 102 -1.35 -1.53 -9.53
CA THR A 102 -2.21 -1.44 -10.71
C THR A 102 -1.94 -0.15 -11.50
N VAL A 103 -1.88 0.99 -10.81
CA VAL A 103 -1.53 2.28 -11.45
C VAL A 103 -0.15 2.21 -12.13
N ILE A 104 0.85 1.66 -11.46
CA ILE A 104 2.20 1.48 -12.05
C ILE A 104 2.13 0.59 -13.30
N ALA A 105 1.37 -0.49 -13.25
CA ALA A 105 1.20 -1.41 -14.38
C ALA A 105 0.55 -0.73 -15.59
N ASP A 106 -0.44 0.15 -15.36
CA ASP A 106 -1.20 0.81 -16.42
C ASP A 106 -0.49 2.04 -17.00
N TYR A 107 0.27 2.78 -16.19
CA TYR A 107 0.87 4.05 -16.60
C TYR A 107 2.38 4.00 -16.92
N SER A 108 3.07 2.91 -16.59
CA SER A 108 4.50 2.77 -16.93
C SER A 108 4.70 2.33 -18.37
N ARG A 109 5.32 3.16 -19.20
CA ARG A 109 5.56 2.87 -20.63
C ARG A 109 6.70 1.89 -20.91
N LYS A 110 7.70 1.81 -20.02
CA LYS A 110 8.88 0.94 -20.18
C LYS A 110 8.91 -0.13 -19.10
N ASP A 111 9.34 -1.34 -19.47
CA ASP A 111 9.47 -2.47 -18.55
C ASP A 111 10.45 -2.19 -17.40
N SER A 112 11.55 -1.47 -17.67
CA SER A 112 12.52 -1.05 -16.65
C SER A 112 11.95 -0.03 -15.65
N THR A 113 11.21 0.97 -16.13
CA THR A 113 10.52 1.93 -15.25
C THR A 113 9.52 1.22 -14.35
N ARG A 114 8.70 0.33 -14.92
CA ARG A 114 7.74 -0.48 -14.16
C ARG A 114 8.43 -1.31 -13.09
N PHE A 115 9.57 -1.92 -13.40
CA PHE A 115 10.36 -2.69 -12.44
C PHE A 115 10.81 -1.82 -11.25
N TRP A 116 11.48 -0.70 -11.52
CA TRP A 116 11.99 0.16 -10.45
C TRP A 116 10.90 0.80 -9.59
N LEU A 117 9.79 1.21 -10.20
CA LEU A 117 8.64 1.74 -9.44
C LEU A 117 8.05 0.69 -8.48
N ASN A 118 7.95 -0.57 -8.92
CA ASN A 118 7.49 -1.66 -8.04
C ASN A 118 8.50 -1.98 -6.93
N VAL A 119 9.81 -1.88 -7.19
CA VAL A 119 10.84 -2.05 -6.16
C VAL A 119 10.72 -0.95 -5.10
N VAL A 120 10.64 0.31 -5.51
CA VAL A 120 10.47 1.45 -4.59
C VAL A 120 9.20 1.30 -3.78
N LEU A 121 8.08 0.91 -4.42
CA LEU A 121 6.82 0.65 -3.75
C LEU A 121 6.98 -0.44 -2.68
N ALA A 122 7.57 -1.58 -3.02
CA ALA A 122 7.76 -2.69 -2.07
C ALA A 122 8.63 -2.28 -0.88
N VAL A 123 9.74 -1.57 -1.13
CA VAL A 123 10.63 -1.08 -0.06
C VAL A 123 9.89 -0.09 0.85
N ALA A 124 9.17 0.88 0.28
CA ALA A 124 8.41 1.85 1.06
C ALA A 124 7.33 1.17 1.93
N MET A 125 6.60 0.20 1.37
CA MET A 125 5.60 -0.57 2.12
C MET A 125 6.23 -1.32 3.30
N ILE A 126 7.36 -2.01 3.08
CA ILE A 126 8.06 -2.75 4.15
C ILE A 126 8.51 -1.78 5.24
N LEU A 127 9.14 -0.66 4.87
CA LEU A 127 9.61 0.32 5.83
C LEU A 127 8.47 0.87 6.70
N ILE A 128 7.35 1.25 6.10
CA ILE A 128 6.21 1.81 6.84
C ILE A 128 5.54 0.75 7.71
N LEU A 129 5.31 -0.46 7.19
CA LEU A 129 4.70 -1.54 7.97
C LEU A 129 5.56 -1.95 9.16
N VAL A 130 6.85 -2.18 8.94
CA VAL A 130 7.78 -2.58 10.01
C VAL A 130 7.92 -1.47 11.04
N THR A 131 8.16 -0.23 10.60
CA THR A 131 8.32 0.90 11.53
C THR A 131 7.05 1.15 12.33
N GLY A 132 5.88 1.19 11.67
CA GLY A 132 4.61 1.43 12.36
C GLY A 132 4.25 0.31 13.32
N THR A 133 4.46 -0.95 12.92
CA THR A 133 4.24 -2.12 13.78
C THR A 133 5.19 -2.10 14.98
N TYR A 134 6.47 -1.81 14.75
CA TYR A 134 7.47 -1.66 15.81
C TYR A 134 7.06 -0.58 16.80
N VAL A 135 6.74 0.63 16.32
CA VAL A 135 6.32 1.76 17.17
C VAL A 135 5.12 1.41 18.05
N ILE A 136 4.11 0.69 17.53
CA ILE A 136 2.93 0.30 18.33
C ILE A 136 3.34 -0.67 19.45
N PHE A 137 4.14 -1.69 19.14
CA PHE A 137 4.49 -2.74 20.12
C PHE A 137 5.60 -2.35 21.10
N THR A 138 6.45 -1.40 20.75
CA THR A 138 7.53 -0.90 21.61
C THR A 138 7.23 0.47 22.19
N PHE A 139 5.99 0.93 22.13
CA PHE A 139 5.60 2.22 22.70
C PHE A 139 5.71 2.17 24.23
N ASP A 140 6.48 3.10 24.80
CA ASP A 140 6.60 3.27 26.25
C ASP A 140 5.99 4.62 26.67
N PRO A 141 4.85 4.64 27.38
CA PRO A 141 4.23 5.86 27.85
C PRO A 141 5.01 6.54 28.99
N THR A 142 5.98 5.85 29.60
CA THR A 142 6.81 6.34 30.70
C THR A 142 8.17 6.89 30.26
N PHE A 143 8.44 6.89 28.95
CA PHE A 143 9.70 7.37 28.41
C PHE A 143 9.96 8.83 28.80
N ILE A 144 11.01 9.06 29.60
CA ILE A 144 11.57 10.36 29.91
C ILE A 144 12.87 10.50 29.10
N PRO A 145 12.97 11.43 28.14
CA PRO A 145 14.23 11.66 27.43
C PRO A 145 15.32 12.14 28.41
N GLY A 146 16.38 11.35 28.59
CA GLY A 146 17.59 11.75 29.33
C GLY A 146 17.70 11.30 30.79
N SER A 147 16.91 10.33 31.25
CA SER A 147 17.14 9.60 32.52
C SER A 147 17.98 8.34 32.32
#